data_AF-A0A9P0CP09-F1
#
_entry.id   AF-A0A9P0CP09-F1
#
_cell.length_a   1.000
_cell.length_b   1.000
_cell.length_c   1.000
_cell.angle_alpha   90.00
_cell.angle_beta   90.00
_cell.angle_gamma   90.00
#
_symmetry.space_group_name_H-M   'P 1'
#
loop_
_entity.id
_entity.type
_entity.pdbx_description
1 polymer ?
#
loop_
_entity_poly.entity_id
_entity_poly.type
_entity_poly.pdbx_seq_one_letter_code
_entity_poly.pdbx_strand_id
1 'polypeptide(L)'
;MSVIDEKASLTLISIAETAKFYTSLCLGTTAFLSVFAFLFLIPFVVDPAITSLLADYEPEPVTCIGTQHIYAEGISNCSWASCREGCTREATRCHQIYVNYSKMPFHQYRPTMPLHSIHWDVQDTRFLINTEGCGYPPSVNCSEFARQYGYQTAGTPFPCYYSRVYPEMQVVARYSWDDTLRHLVLSITIPNILFAASIGVLSYWYCPGCGRSCQKYMHHFPTEEEDFDENN
;
A
#
# COMPACT_ATOMS: atom_id res chain seq x y z
N MET A 1 -29.83 -38.23 -40.95
CA MET A 1 -28.91 -37.07 -40.85
C MET A 1 -29.41 -36.01 -39.87
N SER A 2 -30.72 -35.82 -39.67
CA SER A 2 -31.30 -34.75 -38.82
C SER A 2 -31.27 -35.00 -37.30
N VAL A 3 -31.43 -36.24 -36.85
CA VAL A 3 -31.58 -36.56 -35.39
C VAL A 3 -30.27 -36.44 -34.61
N ILE A 4 -29.12 -36.63 -35.27
CA ILE A 4 -27.79 -36.50 -34.65
C ILE A 4 -27.42 -35.02 -34.48
N ASP A 5 -27.83 -34.19 -35.44
CA ASP A 5 -27.59 -32.74 -35.44
C ASP A 5 -28.43 -32.02 -34.37
N GLU A 6 -29.67 -32.48 -34.15
CA GLU A 6 -30.55 -31.96 -33.09
C GLU A 6 -30.08 -32.35 -31.67
N LYS A 7 -29.57 -33.57 -31.49
CA LYS A 7 -28.95 -33.98 -30.23
C LYS A 7 -27.64 -33.22 -29.95
N ALA A 8 -26.81 -33.02 -30.97
CA ALA A 8 -25.58 -32.25 -30.84
C ALA A 8 -25.86 -30.80 -30.43
N SER A 9 -26.84 -30.15 -31.07
CA SER A 9 -27.25 -28.77 -30.74
C SER A 9 -27.86 -28.65 -29.34
N LEU A 10 -28.71 -29.58 -28.90
CA LEU A 10 -29.23 -29.61 -27.51
C LEU A 10 -28.12 -29.80 -26.46
N THR A 11 -27.13 -30.67 -26.73
CA THR A 11 -25.99 -30.85 -25.81
C THR A 11 -25.10 -29.60 -25.72
N LEU A 12 -24.89 -28.90 -26.84
CA LEU A 12 -24.11 -27.65 -26.86
C LEU A 12 -24.79 -26.52 -26.09
N ILE A 13 -26.12 -26.41 -26.17
CA ILE A 13 -26.91 -25.42 -25.41
C ILE A 13 -26.79 -25.70 -23.90
N SER A 14 -26.95 -26.97 -23.50
CA SER A 14 -26.84 -27.38 -22.09
C SER A 14 -25.43 -27.12 -21.51
N ILE A 15 -24.38 -27.43 -22.26
CA ILE A 15 -22.98 -27.16 -21.89
C ILE A 15 -22.73 -25.65 -21.78
N ALA A 16 -23.29 -24.85 -22.68
CA ALA A 16 -23.15 -23.39 -22.63
C ALA A 16 -23.87 -22.77 -21.42
N GLU A 17 -25.05 -23.28 -21.03
CA GLU A 17 -25.77 -22.82 -19.84
C GLU A 17 -25.06 -23.18 -18.54
N THR A 18 -24.56 -24.42 -18.43
CA THR A 18 -23.75 -24.82 -17.27
C THR A 18 -22.45 -24.02 -17.20
N ALA A 19 -21.75 -23.83 -18.33
CA ALA A 19 -20.55 -23.00 -18.39
C ALA A 19 -20.82 -21.55 -17.99
N LYS A 20 -21.93 -20.95 -18.44
CA LYS A 20 -22.36 -19.61 -18.02
C LYS A 20 -22.62 -19.54 -16.52
N PHE A 21 -23.33 -20.51 -15.95
CA PHE A 21 -23.62 -20.55 -14.52
C PHE A 21 -22.34 -20.62 -13.66
N TYR A 22 -21.43 -21.55 -13.97
CA TYR A 22 -20.17 -21.68 -13.22
C TYR A 22 -19.25 -20.48 -13.41
N THR A 23 -19.19 -19.90 -14.62
CA THR A 23 -18.38 -18.71 -14.87
C THR A 23 -18.92 -17.50 -14.11
N SER A 24 -20.25 -17.32 -14.08
CA SER A 24 -20.87 -16.24 -13.32
C SER A 24 -20.65 -16.37 -11.82
N LEU A 25 -20.72 -17.59 -11.29
CA LEU A 25 -20.40 -17.84 -9.88
C LEU A 25 -18.93 -17.47 -9.59
N CYS A 26 -18.00 -17.86 -10.46
CA CYS A 26 -16.57 -17.55 -10.32
C CYS A 26 -16.27 -16.04 -10.43
N LEU A 27 -16.89 -15.34 -11.38
CA LEU A 27 -16.75 -13.89 -11.53
C LEU A 27 -17.37 -13.14 -10.35
N GLY A 28 -18.51 -13.61 -9.83
CA GLY A 28 -19.13 -13.05 -8.64
C GLY A 28 -18.26 -13.18 -7.39
N THR A 29 -17.70 -14.36 -7.13
CA THR A 29 -16.78 -14.56 -6.00
C THR A 29 -15.47 -13.80 -6.18
N THR A 30 -14.95 -13.71 -7.40
CA THR A 30 -13.75 -12.91 -7.72
C THR A 30 -14.00 -11.41 -7.48
N ALA A 31 -15.15 -10.88 -7.90
CA ALA A 31 -15.53 -9.49 -7.65
C ALA A 31 -15.60 -9.19 -6.15
N PHE A 32 -16.25 -10.08 -5.38
CA PHE A 32 -16.33 -9.96 -3.93
C PHE A 32 -14.93 -9.96 -3.29
N LEU A 33 -14.10 -10.97 -3.58
CA LEU A 33 -12.75 -11.06 -3.05
C LEU A 33 -11.87 -9.86 -3.45
N SER A 34 -12.05 -9.32 -4.65
CA SER A 34 -11.30 -8.15 -5.13
C SER A 34 -11.64 -6.89 -4.32
N VAL A 35 -12.91 -6.69 -3.96
CA VAL A 35 -13.32 -5.56 -3.11
C VAL A 35 -12.74 -5.70 -1.71
N PHE A 36 -12.85 -6.87 -1.09
CA PHE A 36 -12.26 -7.10 0.23
C PHE A 36 -10.74 -6.92 0.22
N ALA A 37 -10.06 -7.48 -0.79
CA ALA A 37 -8.63 -7.29 -0.95
C ALA A 37 -8.25 -5.80 -1.07
N PHE A 38 -8.99 -5.03 -1.87
CA PHE A 38 -8.76 -3.59 -1.99
C PHE A 38 -8.96 -2.84 -0.66
N LEU A 39 -10.01 -3.15 0.09
CA LEU A 39 -10.27 -2.54 1.40
C LEU A 39 -9.15 -2.80 2.42
N PHE A 40 -8.52 -3.97 2.37
CA PHE A 40 -7.34 -4.25 3.20
C PHE A 40 -6.07 -3.58 2.67
N LEU A 41 -5.89 -3.50 1.35
CA LEU A 41 -4.72 -2.83 0.77
C LEU A 41 -4.66 -1.33 1.09
N ILE A 42 -5.80 -0.68 1.32
CA ILE A 42 -5.84 0.75 1.64
C ILE A 42 -4.98 1.09 2.88
N PRO A 43 -5.32 0.62 4.09
CA PRO A 43 -4.58 0.99 5.29
C PRO A 43 -3.17 0.41 5.35
N PHE A 44 -2.90 -0.70 4.65
CA PHE A 44 -1.61 -1.38 4.71
C PHE A 44 -0.60 -0.89 3.66
N VAL A 45 -1.05 -0.43 2.50
CA VAL A 45 -0.17 -0.10 1.36
C VAL A 45 -0.45 1.28 0.80
N VAL A 46 -1.73 1.62 0.57
CA VAL A 46 -2.09 2.87 -0.12
C VAL A 46 -1.83 4.08 0.77
N ASP A 47 -2.37 4.08 1.98
CA ASP A 47 -2.24 5.19 2.93
C ASP A 47 -0.76 5.48 3.28
N PRO A 48 0.07 4.49 3.69
CA PRO A 48 1.49 4.74 3.93
C PRO A 48 2.24 5.20 2.68
N ALA A 49 1.97 4.63 1.49
CA ALA A 49 2.64 5.06 0.27
C ALA A 49 2.27 6.50 -0.14
N ILE A 50 1.01 6.90 -0.01
CA ILE A 50 0.58 8.28 -0.31
C ILE A 50 1.25 9.26 0.66
N THR A 51 1.25 8.97 1.96
CA THR A 51 1.88 9.86 2.94
C THR A 51 3.39 10.01 2.71
N SER A 52 4.07 8.91 2.34
CA SER A 52 5.49 8.91 1.94
C SER A 52 5.75 9.78 0.70
N LEU A 53 4.89 9.72 -0.32
CA LEU A 53 5.01 10.57 -1.52
C LEU A 53 4.71 12.05 -1.23
N LEU A 54 3.72 12.33 -0.36
CA LEU A 54 3.36 13.69 0.03
C LEU A 54 4.41 14.36 0.93
N ALA A 55 5.29 13.59 1.57
CA ALA A 55 6.39 14.13 2.35
C ALA A 55 7.48 14.80 1.48
N ASP A 56 7.42 14.68 0.14
CA ASP A 56 8.32 15.31 -0.84
C ASP A 56 9.80 15.23 -0.43
N TYR A 57 10.36 14.02 -0.50
CA TYR A 57 11.78 13.80 -0.22
C TYR A 57 12.65 14.31 -1.38
N GLU A 58 13.78 14.93 -1.04
CA GLU A 58 14.80 15.29 -2.03
C GLU A 58 15.27 14.01 -2.76
N PRO A 59 15.22 13.94 -4.11
CA PRO A 59 15.66 12.74 -4.84
C PRO A 59 17.18 12.56 -4.84
N GLU A 60 17.94 13.64 -4.62
CA GLU A 60 19.39 13.58 -4.52
C GLU A 60 19.83 13.40 -3.06
N PRO A 61 20.71 12.41 -2.75
CA PRO A 61 21.17 12.21 -1.39
C PRO A 61 22.06 13.36 -0.93
N VAL A 62 21.78 13.85 0.26
CA VAL A 62 22.54 14.91 0.94
C VAL A 62 23.48 14.33 1.98
N THR A 63 24.28 15.20 2.60
CA THR A 63 25.31 14.79 3.57
C THR A 63 24.75 14.80 4.99
N CYS A 64 24.76 13.63 5.65
CA CYS A 64 24.38 13.47 7.05
C CYS A 64 25.55 13.03 7.91
N ILE A 65 25.46 13.30 9.21
CA ILE A 65 26.37 12.78 10.23
C ILE A 65 25.60 12.30 11.44
N GLY A 66 25.98 11.14 11.97
CA GLY A 66 25.44 10.63 13.24
C GLY A 66 25.96 11.44 14.42
N THR A 67 25.06 12.00 15.22
CA THR A 67 25.40 12.74 16.45
C THR A 67 25.29 11.86 17.68
N GLN A 68 24.16 11.18 17.83
CA GLN A 68 23.85 10.38 18.99
C GLN A 68 23.19 9.07 18.58
N HIS A 69 23.52 7.99 19.29
CA HIS A 69 22.79 6.76 19.27
C HIS A 69 22.28 6.51 20.70
N ILE A 70 21.07 6.03 20.87
CA ILE A 70 20.51 5.57 22.14
C ILE A 70 19.97 4.17 21.90
N TYR A 71 20.34 3.23 22.75
CA TYR A 71 19.77 1.89 22.76
C TYR A 71 18.84 1.79 23.96
N ALA A 72 17.56 1.52 23.71
CA ALA A 72 16.55 1.42 24.74
C ALA A 72 15.82 0.07 24.64
N GLU A 73 15.43 -0.43 25.81
CA GLU A 73 14.63 -1.65 25.96
C GLU A 73 13.36 -1.36 26.76
N GLY A 74 12.30 -2.10 26.45
CA GLY A 74 10.97 -1.95 27.02
C GLY A 74 10.05 -1.08 26.15
N ILE A 75 8.75 -1.42 26.18
CA ILE A 75 7.71 -0.75 25.36
C ILE A 75 7.60 0.73 25.72
N SER A 76 7.72 1.09 27.01
CA SER A 76 7.60 2.47 27.49
C SER A 76 8.76 3.38 27.06
N ASN A 77 9.95 2.83 26.85
CA ASN A 77 11.14 3.59 26.49
C ASN A 77 11.33 3.71 24.97
N CYS A 78 10.66 2.84 24.21
CA CYS A 78 10.72 2.78 22.74
C CYS A 78 9.56 3.53 22.06
N SER A 79 9.43 4.84 22.33
CA SER A 79 8.44 5.69 21.67
C SER A 79 8.60 5.73 20.14
N TRP A 80 9.85 5.71 19.67
CA TRP A 80 10.21 5.58 18.26
C TRP A 80 11.49 4.75 18.12
N ALA A 81 11.76 4.29 16.90
CA ALA A 81 12.97 3.55 16.56
C ALA A 81 13.42 3.92 15.14
N SER A 82 14.73 4.00 14.94
CA SER A 82 15.35 4.22 13.62
C SER A 82 15.17 3.04 12.67
N CYS A 83 15.03 1.83 13.22
CA CYS A 83 14.81 0.61 12.45
C CYS A 83 13.96 -0.35 13.27
N ARG A 84 12.97 -0.97 12.63
CA ARG A 84 12.15 -2.06 13.19
C ARG A 84 12.08 -3.25 12.26
N GLU A 85 12.29 -4.45 12.80
CA GLU A 85 12.06 -5.71 12.10
C GLU A 85 10.57 -6.08 12.21
N GLY A 86 9.83 -5.74 11.16
CA GLY A 86 8.38 -5.86 11.07
C GLY A 86 7.66 -4.55 11.39
N CYS A 87 6.74 -4.17 10.51
CA CYS A 87 5.98 -2.92 10.63
C CYS A 87 4.75 -3.04 11.54
N THR A 88 4.26 -4.26 11.75
CA THR A 88 3.07 -4.56 12.57
C THR A 88 3.40 -5.04 13.99
N ARG A 89 4.69 -5.17 14.32
CA ARG A 89 5.15 -5.73 15.60
C ARG A 89 5.58 -4.61 16.54
N GLU A 90 5.15 -4.69 17.80
CA GLU A 90 5.66 -3.81 18.85
C GLU A 90 7.15 -4.08 19.11
N ALA A 91 7.95 -3.02 19.07
CA ALA A 91 9.37 -3.09 19.31
C ALA A 91 9.67 -2.97 20.81
N THR A 92 10.19 -4.04 21.42
CA THR A 92 10.68 -4.03 22.80
C THR A 92 12.15 -3.64 22.91
N ARG A 93 12.88 -3.62 21.80
CA ARG A 93 14.27 -3.17 21.69
C ARG A 93 14.34 -2.21 20.52
N CYS A 94 14.87 -1.02 20.76
CA CYS A 94 14.94 0.02 19.75
C CYS A 94 16.29 0.73 19.76
N HIS A 95 16.76 1.04 18.55
CA HIS A 95 17.88 1.92 18.31
C HIS A 95 17.30 3.28 17.91
N GLN A 96 17.68 4.34 18.60
CA GLN A 96 17.29 5.71 18.32
C GLN A 96 18.56 6.46 17.90
N ILE A 97 18.65 6.78 16.62
CA ILE A 97 19.82 7.42 16.02
C ILE A 97 19.41 8.83 15.62
N TYR A 98 20.16 9.81 16.12
CA TYR A 98 20.02 11.22 15.77
C TYR A 98 21.11 11.63 14.81
N VAL A 99 20.75 12.46 13.84
CA VAL A 99 21.65 12.94 12.80
C VAL A 99 21.50 14.44 12.59
N ASN A 100 22.60 15.06 12.19
CA ASN A 100 22.61 16.40 11.61
C ASN A 100 22.76 16.23 10.11
N TYR A 101 22.02 17.02 9.33
CA TYR A 101 22.15 17.00 7.88
C TYR A 101 22.43 18.39 7.33
N SER A 102 23.15 18.39 6.22
CA SER A 102 23.40 19.57 5.39
C SER A 102 22.72 19.33 4.05
N LYS A 103 22.11 20.35 3.45
CA LYS A 103 21.53 20.27 2.09
C LYS A 103 22.60 20.12 1.00
N MET A 104 23.87 20.11 1.36
CA MET A 104 24.97 19.78 0.45
C MET A 104 24.83 18.35 -0.08
N PRO A 105 24.74 18.16 -1.41
CA PRO A 105 24.71 16.83 -2.01
C PRO A 105 25.92 15.99 -1.62
N PHE A 106 25.71 14.72 -1.30
CA PHE A 106 26.79 13.83 -0.82
C PHE A 106 27.90 13.62 -1.86
N HIS A 107 27.58 13.72 -3.15
CA HIS A 107 28.58 13.60 -4.22
C HIS A 107 29.62 14.73 -4.20
N GLN A 108 29.30 15.86 -3.58
CA GLN A 108 30.21 17.00 -3.42
C GLN A 108 31.08 16.86 -2.17
N TYR A 109 30.70 15.98 -1.23
CA TYR A 109 31.46 15.77 -0.01
C TYR A 109 32.84 15.21 -0.32
N ARG A 110 33.87 15.82 0.27
CA ARG A 110 35.26 15.39 0.18
C ARG A 110 35.74 14.97 1.57
N PRO A 111 36.37 13.80 1.74
CA PRO A 111 36.90 13.36 3.04
C PRO A 111 37.94 14.32 3.66
N THR A 112 38.59 15.14 2.83
CA THR A 112 39.56 16.16 3.27
C THR A 112 38.90 17.42 3.84
N MET A 113 37.58 17.57 3.69
CA MET A 113 36.85 18.73 4.19
C MET A 113 36.70 18.63 5.72
N PRO A 114 37.17 19.64 6.48
CA PRO A 114 37.04 19.60 7.93
C PRO A 114 35.57 19.70 8.33
N LEU A 115 35.13 18.88 9.28
CA LEU A 115 33.73 18.76 9.67
C LEU A 115 33.09 20.09 10.09
N HIS A 116 33.86 20.96 10.74
CA HIS A 116 33.43 22.30 11.17
C HIS A 116 33.15 23.25 9.99
N SER A 117 33.69 22.99 8.79
CA SER A 117 33.41 23.82 7.61
C SER A 117 32.06 23.51 6.95
N ILE A 118 31.43 22.39 7.32
CA ILE A 118 30.12 22.00 6.81
C ILE A 118 29.07 22.75 7.63
N HIS A 119 28.23 23.52 6.95
CA HIS A 119 27.05 24.12 7.56
C HIS A 119 25.94 23.07 7.68
N TRP A 120 25.57 22.74 8.92
CA TRP A 120 24.45 21.84 9.23
C TRP A 120 23.16 22.65 9.24
N ASP A 121 22.30 22.41 8.24
CA ASP A 121 21.01 23.08 8.10
C ASP A 121 20.07 22.74 9.26
N VAL A 122 20.06 21.47 9.68
CA VAL A 122 19.22 20.99 10.78
C VAL A 122 20.01 20.01 11.64
N GLN A 123 19.77 20.07 12.94
CA GLN A 123 20.48 19.28 13.95
C GLN A 123 19.52 18.41 14.75
N ASP A 124 20.03 17.31 15.29
CA ASP A 124 19.35 16.36 16.18
C ASP A 124 18.01 15.85 15.63
N THR A 125 18.01 15.52 14.35
CA THR A 125 16.84 14.95 13.66
C THR A 125 16.81 13.43 13.76
N ARG A 126 15.61 12.84 13.76
CA ARG A 126 15.44 11.38 13.81
C ARG A 126 15.91 10.77 12.50
N PHE A 127 16.81 9.79 12.59
CA PHE A 127 17.25 9.02 11.43
C PHE A 127 16.48 7.70 11.34
N LEU A 128 15.85 7.44 10.21
CA LEU A 128 15.08 6.23 9.94
C LEU A 128 15.71 5.44 8.80
N ILE A 129 15.54 4.12 8.80
CA ILE A 129 16.04 3.26 7.71
C ILE A 129 15.36 3.55 6.37
N ASN A 130 14.05 3.85 6.40
CA ASN A 130 13.18 4.20 5.28
C ASN A 130 12.06 5.13 5.80
N THR A 131 11.10 5.50 4.93
CA THR A 131 9.97 6.38 5.30
C THR A 131 9.06 5.78 6.38
N GLU A 132 8.95 4.45 6.41
CA GLU A 132 8.13 3.73 7.39
C GLU A 132 8.87 3.45 8.72
N GLY A 133 10.20 3.60 8.75
CA GLY A 133 11.06 3.21 9.87
C GLY A 133 11.13 1.70 10.16
N CYS A 134 10.64 0.85 9.25
CA CYS A 134 10.50 -0.59 9.45
C CYS A 134 10.66 -1.40 8.16
N GLY A 135 10.94 -2.70 8.29
CA GLY A 135 10.90 -3.63 7.18
C GLY A 135 11.13 -5.07 7.63
N TYR A 136 11.16 -6.00 6.68
CA TYR A 136 11.26 -7.44 6.97
C TYR A 136 12.57 -8.04 6.44
N PRO A 137 13.22 -8.95 7.18
CA PRO A 137 14.38 -9.69 6.67
C PRO A 137 14.03 -10.48 5.39
N PRO A 138 14.94 -10.58 4.40
CA PRO A 138 16.35 -10.16 4.41
C PRO A 138 16.58 -8.70 4.00
N SER A 139 15.54 -7.95 3.59
CA SER A 139 15.70 -6.57 3.09
C SER A 139 16.11 -5.57 4.18
N VAL A 140 15.74 -5.86 5.43
CA VAL A 140 16.04 -5.04 6.60
C VAL A 140 16.63 -5.90 7.71
N ASN A 141 17.77 -5.45 8.25
CA ASN A 141 18.43 -6.02 9.42
C ASN A 141 18.80 -4.87 10.36
N CYS A 142 18.13 -4.76 11.50
CA CYS A 142 18.30 -3.61 12.38
C CYS A 142 19.60 -3.66 13.19
N SER A 143 20.13 -4.85 13.45
CA SER A 143 21.42 -5.02 14.13
C SER A 143 22.57 -4.48 13.26
N GLU A 144 22.52 -4.80 11.96
CA GLU A 144 23.51 -4.30 11.00
C GLU A 144 23.36 -2.80 10.76
N PHE A 145 22.12 -2.32 10.61
CA PHE A 145 21.84 -0.90 10.47
C PHE A 145 22.36 -0.08 11.66
N ALA A 146 22.12 -0.54 12.89
CA ALA A 146 22.61 0.11 14.09
C ALA A 146 24.14 0.07 14.19
N ARG A 147 24.78 -0.98 13.70
CA ARG A 147 26.25 -1.03 13.64
C ARG A 147 26.79 -0.04 12.61
N GLN A 148 26.11 0.10 11.47
CA GLN A 148 26.54 0.98 10.40
C GLN A 148 26.39 2.46 10.73
N TYR A 149 25.30 2.87 11.39
CA TYR A 149 24.98 4.29 11.63
C TYR A 149 24.93 4.69 13.11
N GLY A 150 25.13 3.75 14.04
CA GLY A 150 25.13 4.01 15.48
C GLY A 150 26.48 4.50 16.01
N TYR A 151 26.76 4.21 17.29
CA TYR A 151 27.92 4.77 18.02
C TYR A 151 29.28 4.59 17.33
N GLN A 152 29.52 3.46 16.65
CA GLN A 152 30.83 3.16 16.04
C GLN A 152 31.17 4.08 14.87
N THR A 153 30.16 4.67 14.25
CA THR A 153 30.26 5.43 13.00
C THR A 153 29.78 6.88 13.20
N ALA A 154 29.43 7.24 14.44
CA ALA A 154 29.13 8.62 14.83
C ALA A 154 30.32 9.52 14.47
N GLY A 155 30.04 10.67 13.89
CA GLY A 155 31.08 11.57 13.40
C GLY A 155 31.50 11.36 11.94
N THR A 156 31.08 10.27 11.28
CA THR A 156 31.41 10.04 9.86
C THR A 156 30.27 10.47 8.94
N PRO A 157 30.55 11.22 7.86
CA PRO A 157 29.51 11.62 6.93
C PRO A 157 29.03 10.48 6.02
N PHE A 158 27.72 10.41 5.76
CA PHE A 158 27.08 9.41 4.91
C PHE A 158 25.91 10.01 4.10
N PRO A 159 25.49 9.36 2.99
CA PRO A 159 24.37 9.84 2.19
C PRO A 159 23.03 9.57 2.86
N CYS A 160 22.13 10.54 2.83
CA CYS A 160 20.80 10.46 3.40
C CYS A 160 19.79 11.30 2.60
N TYR A 161 18.50 11.11 2.85
CA TYR A 161 17.42 11.86 2.20
C TYR A 161 16.56 12.55 3.24
N TYR A 162 16.24 13.82 3.02
CA TYR A 162 15.40 14.61 3.92
C TYR A 162 14.06 14.95 3.26
N SER A 163 13.03 15.14 4.07
CA SER A 163 11.72 15.60 3.61
C SER A 163 11.73 17.12 3.47
N ARG A 164 11.29 17.64 2.32
CA ARG A 164 11.15 19.09 2.11
C ARG A 164 9.94 19.66 2.86
N VAL A 165 8.92 18.85 3.10
CA VAL A 165 7.72 19.23 3.85
C VAL A 165 7.96 19.21 5.36
N TYR A 166 8.67 18.19 5.86
CA TYR A 166 8.94 18.00 7.29
C TYR A 166 10.45 17.91 7.58
N PRO A 167 11.23 18.98 7.30
CA PRO A 167 12.69 18.95 7.33
C PRO A 167 13.30 18.71 8.72
N GLU A 168 12.55 18.99 9.79
CA GLU A 168 13.01 18.82 11.18
C GLU A 168 12.51 17.52 11.81
N MET A 169 11.56 16.82 11.19
CA MET A 169 10.92 15.65 11.81
C MET A 169 11.74 14.37 11.61
N GLN A 170 12.21 14.11 10.39
CA GLN A 170 12.89 12.87 10.06
C GLN A 170 13.75 12.93 8.80
N VAL A 171 14.82 12.13 8.81
CA VAL A 171 15.73 11.89 7.69
C VAL A 171 15.80 10.38 7.47
N VAL A 172 15.85 9.94 6.21
CA VAL A 172 15.82 8.52 5.85
C VAL A 172 17.12 8.07 5.18
N ALA A 173 17.55 6.84 5.46
CA ALA A 173 18.76 6.24 4.88
C ALA A 173 18.54 5.81 3.42
N ARG A 174 17.36 5.25 3.13
CA ARG A 174 16.97 4.74 1.82
C ARG A 174 15.64 5.35 1.42
N TYR A 175 15.60 5.90 0.23
CA TYR A 175 14.38 6.41 -0.40
C TYR A 175 14.36 5.95 -1.85
N SER A 176 13.26 5.34 -2.30
CA SER A 176 13.01 5.05 -3.70
C SER A 176 11.59 5.45 -4.10
N TRP A 177 11.50 6.51 -4.90
CA TRP A 177 10.23 7.04 -5.38
C TRP A 177 9.57 6.09 -6.38
N ASP A 178 10.35 5.56 -7.33
CA ASP A 178 9.84 4.68 -8.39
C ASP A 178 9.22 3.39 -7.86
N ASP A 179 9.86 2.75 -6.88
CA ASP A 179 9.34 1.51 -6.29
C ASP A 179 8.05 1.79 -5.51
N THR A 180 8.05 2.84 -4.69
CA THR A 180 6.88 3.26 -3.91
C THR A 180 5.69 3.55 -4.83
N LEU A 181 5.92 4.33 -5.89
CA LEU A 181 4.88 4.63 -6.88
C LEU A 181 4.40 3.37 -7.60
N ARG A 182 5.32 2.50 -8.03
CA ARG A 182 4.97 1.26 -8.73
C ARG A 182 4.11 0.35 -7.87
N HIS A 183 4.47 0.16 -6.60
CA HIS A 183 3.69 -0.66 -5.67
C HIS A 183 2.30 -0.06 -5.42
N LEU A 184 2.22 1.26 -5.22
CA LEU A 184 0.96 1.99 -5.05
C LEU A 184 0.03 1.85 -6.27
N VAL A 185 0.57 2.06 -7.48
CA VAL A 185 -0.21 1.97 -8.72
C VAL A 185 -0.70 0.54 -8.92
N LEU A 186 0.14 -0.48 -8.71
CA LEU A 186 -0.25 -1.88 -8.86
C LEU A 186 -1.31 -2.30 -7.83
N SER A 187 -1.17 -1.87 -6.56
CA SER A 187 -2.12 -2.22 -5.49
C SER A 187 -3.51 -1.62 -5.70
N ILE A 188 -3.60 -0.46 -6.36
CA ILE A 188 -4.89 0.15 -6.72
C ILE A 188 -5.42 -0.44 -8.03
N THR A 189 -4.58 -0.54 -9.06
CA THR A 189 -5.03 -0.87 -10.42
C THR A 189 -5.52 -2.31 -10.53
N ILE A 190 -4.80 -3.28 -9.93
CA ILE A 190 -5.12 -4.71 -10.11
C ILE A 190 -6.51 -5.07 -9.54
N PRO A 191 -6.85 -4.77 -8.26
CA PRO A 191 -8.15 -5.11 -7.72
C PRO A 191 -9.31 -4.39 -8.42
N ASN A 192 -9.09 -3.12 -8.83
CA ASN A 192 -10.11 -2.33 -9.50
C ASN A 192 -10.40 -2.84 -10.92
N ILE A 193 -9.38 -3.22 -11.69
CA ILE A 193 -9.57 -3.82 -13.02
C ILE A 193 -10.26 -5.19 -12.91
N LEU A 194 -9.84 -6.04 -11.97
CA LEU A 194 -10.47 -7.35 -11.77
C LEU A 194 -11.94 -7.22 -11.38
N PHE A 195 -12.25 -6.27 -10.49
CA PHE A 195 -13.63 -5.97 -10.11
C PHE A 195 -14.45 -5.46 -11.29
N ALA A 196 -13.95 -4.45 -12.01
CA ALA A 196 -14.65 -3.85 -13.15
C ALA A 196 -14.88 -4.87 -14.29
N ALA A 197 -13.89 -5.70 -14.59
CA ALA A 197 -14.01 -6.75 -15.60
C ALA A 197 -15.04 -7.82 -15.18
N SER A 198 -15.01 -8.24 -13.92
CA SER A 198 -15.96 -9.25 -13.40
C SER A 198 -17.40 -8.76 -13.46
N ILE A 199 -17.66 -7.54 -12.98
CA ILE A 199 -18.99 -6.93 -13.02
C ILE A 199 -19.42 -6.59 -14.45
N GLY A 200 -18.48 -6.15 -15.31
CA GLY A 200 -18.76 -5.84 -16.70
C GLY A 200 -19.26 -7.06 -17.48
N VAL A 201 -18.60 -8.21 -17.32
CA VAL A 201 -19.02 -9.47 -17.99
C VAL A 201 -20.35 -9.96 -17.45
N LEU A 202 -20.56 -9.94 -16.13
CA LEU A 202 -21.84 -10.32 -15.51
C LEU A 202 -22.98 -9.42 -15.99
N SER A 203 -22.75 -8.11 -16.04
CA SER A 203 -23.73 -7.14 -16.53
C SER A 203 -24.04 -7.40 -18.00
N TYR A 204 -23.05 -7.69 -18.84
CA TYR A 204 -23.28 -8.02 -20.24
C TYR A 204 -24.12 -9.30 -20.44
N TRP A 205 -23.89 -10.33 -19.61
CA TRP A 205 -24.63 -11.60 -19.73
C TRP A 205 -26.04 -11.57 -19.15
N TYR A 206 -26.24 -10.91 -18.01
CA TYR A 206 -27.53 -10.90 -17.30
C TYR A 206 -28.35 -9.63 -17.51
N CYS A 207 -27.76 -8.57 -18.09
CA CYS A 207 -28.48 -7.37 -18.44
C CYS A 207 -28.69 -7.33 -19.96
N PRO A 208 -29.78 -7.93 -20.50
CA PRO A 208 -30.16 -7.79 -21.91
C PRO A 208 -30.69 -6.37 -22.24
N GLY A 209 -30.45 -5.38 -21.39
CA GLY A 209 -31.35 -4.26 -21.18
C GLY A 209 -30.75 -2.87 -21.04
N CYS A 210 -29.45 -2.64 -21.30
CA CYS A 210 -28.97 -1.24 -21.42
C CYS A 210 -29.43 -0.56 -22.73
N GLY A 211 -30.31 -1.22 -23.50
CA GLY A 211 -31.08 -0.62 -24.58
C GLY A 211 -32.61 -0.64 -24.38
N ARG A 212 -33.18 -1.43 -23.45
CA ARG A 212 -34.64 -1.50 -23.23
C ARG A 212 -34.99 -1.95 -21.80
N SER A 213 -35.67 -1.07 -21.07
CA SER A 213 -36.48 -1.35 -19.87
C SER A 213 -35.79 -1.32 -18.49
N CYS A 214 -35.30 -0.13 -18.11
CA CYS A 214 -35.31 0.32 -16.71
C CYS A 214 -36.75 0.68 -16.30
N GLN A 215 -37.65 -0.32 -16.24
CA GLN A 215 -39.00 -0.14 -15.69
C GLN A 215 -39.54 -1.49 -15.22
N LYS A 216 -39.06 -1.96 -14.08
CA LYS A 216 -39.77 -2.95 -13.24
C LYS A 216 -39.18 -3.07 -11.83
N TYR A 217 -38.72 -1.97 -11.25
CA TYR A 217 -38.74 -1.84 -9.78
C TYR A 217 -40.16 -1.46 -9.38
N MET A 218 -41.06 -2.43 -9.36
CA MET A 218 -42.35 -2.29 -8.71
C MET A 218 -42.71 -3.68 -8.18
N HIS A 219 -41.96 -4.12 -7.16
CA HIS A 219 -42.43 -5.17 -6.27
C HIS A 219 -43.70 -4.63 -5.62
N HIS A 220 -44.84 -5.07 -6.16
CA HIS A 220 -46.13 -4.96 -5.51
C HIS A 220 -46.00 -5.69 -4.17
N PHE A 221 -46.02 -4.96 -3.06
CA PHE A 221 -46.36 -5.54 -1.76
C PHE A 221 -47.86 -5.87 -1.83
N PRO A 222 -48.28 -7.11 -1.54
CA PRO A 222 -49.68 -7.37 -1.27
C PRO A 222 -49.95 -6.90 0.17
N THR A 223 -50.71 -5.82 0.30
CA THR A 223 -51.46 -5.57 1.53
C THR A 223 -52.66 -6.50 1.50
N GLU A 224 -52.61 -7.57 2.28
CA GLU A 224 -53.81 -8.25 2.75
C GLU A 224 -54.59 -7.24 3.59
N GLU A 225 -55.83 -6.95 3.24
CA GLU A 225 -56.93 -6.70 4.19
C GLU A 225 -58.25 -6.41 3.45
N GLU A 226 -59.29 -7.13 3.89
CA GLU A 226 -60.73 -6.83 3.82
C GLU A 226 -61.52 -7.21 2.56
N ASP A 227 -61.90 -8.49 2.48
CA ASP A 227 -63.18 -8.91 1.88
C ASP A 227 -64.32 -8.53 2.86
N PHE A 228 -65.17 -7.59 2.45
CA PHE A 228 -66.53 -7.45 2.97
C PHE A 228 -67.53 -7.26 1.82
N ASP A 229 -68.65 -7.95 1.98
CA ASP A 229 -69.99 -7.78 1.39
C ASP A 229 -70.45 -8.63 0.18
N GLU A 230 -71.34 -9.57 0.57
CA GLU A 230 -72.67 -9.91 0.06
C GLU A 230 -73.21 -9.30 -1.26
N ASN A 231 -74.05 -10.15 -1.89
CA ASN A 231 -75.12 -9.89 -2.87
C ASN A 231 -74.77 -9.93 -4.36
N ASN A 232 -75.04 -11.07 -4.99
CA ASN A 232 -76.27 -11.29 -5.79
C ASN A 232 -76.41 -12.76 -6.21
#